data_AF-A0A8T2SVM7-F1
#
_entry.id   AF-A0A8T2SVM7-F1
#
_cell.length_a   1.000
_cell.length_b   1.000
_cell.length_c   1.000
_cell.angle_alpha   90.00
_cell.angle_beta   90.00
_cell.angle_gamma   90.00
#
_symmetry.space_group_name_H-M   'P 1'
#
loop_
_entity.id
_entity.type
_entity.pdbx_description
1 polymer ?
#
loop_
_entity_poly.entity_id
_entity_poly.type
_entity_poly.pdbx_seq_one_letter_code
_entity_poly.pdbx_strand_id
1 'polypeptide(L)'
;MDVGENETDEMEALNTEQAVRLSLQALAKGPRLRLLLITLEQLNKEVLNFQENGSHLRQDWSEFFIQRICDIIIPICRLWIFGEHKESLENGHVKIKDQYTVGEHFDQNLVIEWNSLFDSYPEGYGGYKTMKRSLMATGKAEFYAEFLYSSCSGSLRRNSFCGTEMHSNEVVSVLEDLIINVADKAAALYLDLISNGGSICNWQWSNIMSKSISSTRLLEKFRNEVALNGWLNDNFQSVTAMFEDRFDLWILKSHEDDSNNEIRQVQKVGVIHKKQNPEARKYSVVSIRPSKLFARRGKELRALTGWRYYFSLYLEFSDISGPILRTIITKLGEGISFLLVILIGRSLGLIYRGIRQSLQWNSS
;
A
#
# COMPACT_ATOMS: atom_id res chain seq x y z
N MET A 1 22.36 26.72 19.65
CA MET A 1 22.96 25.38 19.64
C MET A 1 21.80 24.40 19.71
N ASP A 2 21.71 23.60 18.66
CA ASP A 2 20.56 22.83 18.21
C ASP A 2 20.02 21.85 19.24
N VAL A 3 18.77 22.06 19.65
CA VAL A 3 17.96 21.05 20.35
C VAL A 3 16.56 20.98 19.73
N GLY A 4 16.35 21.60 18.55
CA GLY A 4 15.01 21.78 17.97
C GLY A 4 14.68 20.95 16.72
N GLU A 5 15.67 20.32 16.06
CA GLU A 5 15.44 19.59 14.80
C GLU A 5 15.30 18.07 14.98
N ASN A 6 15.92 17.47 16.02
CA ASN A 6 15.91 16.00 16.16
C ASN A 6 14.59 15.40 16.67
N GLU A 7 13.80 16.10 17.51
CA GLU A 7 12.54 15.54 18.03
C GLU A 7 11.38 15.62 17.02
N THR A 8 11.41 16.60 16.11
CA THR A 8 10.45 16.68 15.00
C THR A 8 10.72 15.61 13.95
N ASP A 9 12.00 15.34 13.65
CA ASP A 9 12.40 14.32 12.67
C ASP A 9 12.15 12.89 13.19
N GLU A 10 12.29 12.64 14.51
CA GLU A 10 11.97 11.33 15.11
C GLU A 10 10.45 11.07 15.23
N MET A 11 9.63 12.10 15.50
CA MET A 11 8.17 11.97 15.46
C MET A 11 7.61 11.85 14.03
N GLU A 12 8.31 12.39 13.03
CA GLU A 12 7.96 12.24 11.62
C GLU A 12 8.40 10.86 11.08
N ALA A 13 9.51 10.31 11.55
CA ALA A 13 9.97 8.95 11.24
C ALA A 13 9.07 7.84 11.80
N LEU A 14 8.47 8.05 12.98
CA LEU A 14 7.56 7.06 13.61
C LEU A 14 6.14 7.04 13.01
N ASN A 15 5.73 8.08 12.28
CA ASN A 15 4.43 8.12 11.59
C ASN A 15 4.50 7.74 10.09
N THR A 16 5.69 7.63 9.51
CA THR A 16 5.87 7.52 8.05
C THR A 16 6.03 6.09 7.53
N GLU A 17 6.36 5.09 8.35
CA GLU A 17 6.62 3.72 7.85
C GLU A 17 5.37 2.83 7.70
N GLN A 18 4.16 3.29 8.00
CA GLN A 18 3.00 2.39 7.99
C GLN A 18 1.63 3.03 7.66
N ALA A 19 1.57 3.93 6.68
CA ALA A 19 0.30 4.57 6.34
C ALA A 19 -0.58 3.74 5.37
N VAL A 20 0.01 2.94 4.47
CA VAL A 20 -0.74 2.27 3.40
C VAL A 20 -0.71 0.75 3.57
N ARG A 21 -1.87 0.17 3.88
CA ARG A 21 -2.05 -1.28 3.90
C ARG A 21 -2.50 -1.80 2.54
N LEU A 22 -1.91 -2.90 2.11
CA LEU A 22 -2.31 -3.65 0.92
C LEU A 22 -3.29 -4.77 1.32
N SER A 23 -4.29 -5.04 0.49
CA SER A 23 -5.16 -6.22 0.59
C SER A 23 -4.34 -7.50 0.60
N LEU A 24 -3.22 -7.52 -0.13
CA LEU A 24 -2.26 -8.62 -0.15
C LEU A 24 -1.72 -9.01 1.25
N GLN A 25 -1.70 -8.06 2.20
CA GLN A 25 -1.24 -8.30 3.57
C GLN A 25 -2.24 -9.12 4.40
N ALA A 26 -3.49 -9.29 3.93
CA ALA A 26 -4.46 -10.19 4.54
C ALA A 26 -4.04 -11.66 4.45
N LEU A 27 -3.31 -12.01 3.39
CA LEU A 27 -2.98 -13.39 3.05
C LEU A 27 -1.85 -13.92 3.95
N ALA A 28 -1.83 -15.22 4.23
CA ALA A 28 -0.69 -15.88 4.86
C ALA A 28 0.55 -15.82 3.95
N LYS A 29 1.75 -15.95 4.53
CA LYS A 29 3.02 -15.78 3.80
C LYS A 29 3.15 -16.68 2.55
N GLY A 30 2.81 -17.97 2.67
CA GLY A 30 2.86 -18.92 1.55
C GLY A 30 1.92 -18.54 0.40
N PRO A 31 0.60 -18.45 0.66
CA PRO A 31 -0.38 -18.04 -0.35
C PRO A 31 -0.06 -16.69 -0.98
N ARG A 32 0.45 -15.75 -0.20
CA ARG A 32 0.89 -14.44 -0.69
C ARG A 32 2.00 -14.53 -1.74
N LEU A 33 3.02 -15.35 -1.48
CA LEU A 33 4.14 -15.53 -2.42
C LEU A 33 3.69 -16.25 -3.70
N ARG A 34 2.80 -17.24 -3.58
CA ARG A 34 2.22 -17.92 -4.74
C ARG A 34 1.37 -16.98 -5.60
N LEU A 35 0.57 -16.10 -4.99
CA LEU A 35 -0.17 -15.09 -5.73
C LEU A 35 0.76 -14.13 -6.49
N LEU A 36 1.85 -13.67 -5.86
CA LEU A 36 2.85 -12.83 -6.53
C LEU A 36 3.51 -13.57 -7.71
N LEU A 37 3.84 -14.85 -7.53
CA LEU A 37 4.44 -15.67 -8.57
C LEU A 37 3.50 -15.87 -9.77
N ILE A 38 2.24 -16.26 -9.53
CA ILE A 38 1.23 -16.43 -10.58
C ILE A 38 0.99 -15.11 -11.31
N THR A 39 0.99 -13.99 -10.57
CA THR A 39 0.87 -12.65 -11.15
C THR A 39 2.02 -12.35 -12.11
N LEU A 40 3.26 -12.62 -11.70
CA LEU A 40 4.45 -12.46 -12.54
C LEU A 40 4.37 -13.33 -13.80
N GLU A 41 4.03 -14.61 -13.64
CA GLU A 41 3.90 -15.54 -14.77
C GLU A 41 2.84 -15.09 -15.78
N GLN A 42 1.69 -14.62 -15.29
CA GLN A 42 0.61 -14.15 -16.16
C GLN A 42 0.95 -12.83 -16.84
N LEU A 43 1.58 -11.89 -16.14
CA LEU A 43 2.07 -10.65 -16.74
C LEU A 43 3.12 -10.92 -17.81
N ASN A 44 4.02 -11.87 -17.58
CA ASN A 44 5.03 -12.25 -18.57
C ASN A 44 4.39 -12.78 -19.87
N LYS A 45 3.33 -13.60 -19.77
CA LYS A 45 2.57 -14.06 -20.95
C LYS A 45 1.91 -12.89 -21.70
N GLU A 46 1.33 -11.94 -20.98
CA GLU A 46 0.74 -10.74 -21.60
C GLU A 46 1.78 -9.86 -22.29
N VAL A 47 2.96 -9.68 -21.69
CA VAL A 47 4.05 -8.91 -22.27
C VAL A 47 4.53 -9.53 -23.59
N LEU A 48 4.62 -10.87 -23.67
CA LEU A 48 4.94 -11.55 -24.92
C LEU A 48 3.85 -11.32 -25.98
N ASN A 49 2.57 -11.42 -25.59
CA ASN A 49 1.44 -11.13 -26.48
C ASN A 49 1.45 -9.66 -26.98
N PHE A 50 1.93 -8.73 -26.16
CA PHE A 50 2.07 -7.32 -26.52
C PHE A 50 3.15 -7.09 -27.58
N GLN A 51 4.25 -7.84 -27.53
CA GLN A 51 5.31 -7.73 -28.54
C GLN A 51 4.81 -8.20 -29.92
N GLU A 52 3.95 -9.21 -29.94
CA GLU A 52 3.39 -9.76 -31.18
C GLU A 52 2.31 -8.86 -31.80
N ASN A 53 1.45 -8.23 -30.98
CA ASN A 53 0.28 -7.48 -31.45
C ASN A 53 0.39 -5.94 -31.35
N GLY A 54 1.42 -5.42 -30.66
CA GLY A 54 1.46 -4.03 -30.19
C GLY A 54 2.01 -2.98 -31.16
N SER A 55 2.57 -3.37 -32.31
CA SER A 55 3.20 -2.45 -33.27
C SER A 55 2.23 -1.40 -33.85
N HIS A 56 0.93 -1.68 -33.89
CA HIS A 56 -0.09 -0.82 -34.48
C HIS A 56 -0.81 0.14 -33.50
N LEU A 57 -0.71 -0.06 -32.18
CA LEU A 57 -1.55 0.61 -31.16
C LEU A 57 -0.89 1.87 -30.54
N ARG A 58 -0.29 2.74 -31.37
CA ARG A 58 0.48 3.90 -30.88
C ARG A 58 -0.37 5.03 -30.30
N GLN A 59 -1.66 5.12 -30.59
CA GLN A 59 -2.49 6.19 -30.01
C GLN A 59 -3.20 5.74 -28.72
N ASP A 60 -3.77 4.53 -28.70
CA ASP A 60 -4.62 4.06 -27.58
C ASP A 60 -3.94 3.06 -26.63
N TRP A 61 -2.60 3.02 -26.62
CA TRP A 61 -1.84 2.06 -25.83
C TRP A 61 -2.20 2.04 -24.33
N SER A 62 -2.41 3.20 -23.69
CA SER A 62 -2.71 3.20 -22.25
C SER A 62 -4.05 2.55 -21.94
N GLU A 63 -5.08 2.84 -22.74
CA GLU A 63 -6.40 2.25 -22.60
C GLU A 63 -6.34 0.74 -22.88
N PHE A 64 -5.65 0.33 -23.95
CA PHE A 64 -5.41 -1.07 -24.26
C PHE A 64 -4.69 -1.80 -23.12
N PHE A 65 -3.61 -1.22 -22.59
CA PHE A 65 -2.87 -1.79 -21.46
C PHE A 65 -3.75 -1.96 -20.23
N ILE A 66 -4.48 -0.90 -19.83
CA ILE A 66 -5.38 -0.93 -18.67
C ILE A 66 -6.44 -2.01 -18.85
N GLN A 67 -6.98 -2.14 -20.07
CA GLN A 67 -7.96 -3.18 -20.39
C GLN A 67 -7.36 -4.57 -20.16
N ARG A 68 -6.19 -4.83 -20.74
CA ARG A 68 -5.50 -6.13 -20.62
C ARG A 68 -5.13 -6.47 -19.17
N ILE A 69 -4.67 -5.49 -18.38
CA ILE A 69 -4.41 -5.70 -16.95
C ILE A 69 -5.71 -6.03 -16.19
N CYS A 70 -6.81 -5.32 -16.47
CA CYS A 70 -8.09 -5.66 -15.85
C CYS A 70 -8.54 -7.09 -16.22
N ASP A 71 -8.36 -7.49 -17.49
CA ASP A 71 -8.79 -8.79 -18.00
C ASP A 71 -8.06 -9.96 -17.34
N ILE A 72 -6.80 -9.77 -16.91
CA ILE A 72 -6.01 -10.85 -16.28
C ILE A 72 -6.22 -10.99 -14.77
N ILE A 73 -6.81 -10.00 -14.07
CA ILE A 73 -6.99 -10.07 -12.61
C ILE A 73 -7.86 -11.26 -12.20
N ILE A 74 -8.96 -11.49 -12.91
CA ILE A 74 -9.87 -12.63 -12.65
C ILE A 74 -9.15 -13.96 -12.91
N PRO A 75 -8.52 -14.20 -14.08
CA PRO A 75 -7.69 -15.38 -14.33
C PRO A 75 -6.61 -15.62 -13.26
N ILE A 76 -5.88 -14.57 -12.85
CA ILE A 76 -4.87 -14.66 -11.79
C ILE A 76 -5.50 -15.16 -10.49
N CYS A 77 -6.61 -14.55 -10.07
CA CYS A 77 -7.31 -14.92 -8.85
C CYS A 77 -7.83 -16.37 -8.91
N ARG A 78 -8.43 -16.77 -10.04
CA ARG A 78 -8.89 -18.15 -10.30
C ARG A 78 -7.73 -19.15 -10.18
N LEU A 79 -6.65 -18.95 -10.94
CA LEU A 79 -5.47 -19.83 -10.96
C LEU A 79 -4.84 -19.97 -9.57
N TRP A 80 -4.74 -18.85 -8.85
CA TRP A 80 -4.20 -18.84 -7.51
C TRP A 80 -5.04 -19.67 -6.53
N ILE A 81 -6.35 -19.45 -6.46
CA ILE A 81 -7.23 -20.20 -5.55
C ILE A 81 -7.22 -21.70 -5.86
N PHE A 82 -7.26 -22.07 -7.15
CA PHE A 82 -7.17 -23.48 -7.54
C PHE A 82 -5.83 -24.11 -7.11
N GLY A 83 -4.73 -23.37 -7.23
CA GLY A 83 -3.43 -23.80 -6.72
C GLY A 83 -3.44 -24.03 -5.21
N GLU A 84 -4.02 -23.11 -4.43
CA GLU A 84 -4.12 -23.24 -2.96
C GLU A 84 -4.97 -24.45 -2.53
N HIS A 85 -6.04 -24.74 -3.27
CA HIS A 85 -6.90 -25.91 -3.01
C HIS A 85 -6.14 -27.21 -3.28
N LYS A 86 -5.50 -27.32 -4.44
CA LYS A 86 -4.70 -28.49 -4.82
C LYS A 86 -3.61 -28.79 -3.78
N GLU A 87 -2.87 -27.77 -3.37
CA GLU A 87 -1.79 -27.93 -2.39
C GLU A 87 -2.33 -28.31 -0.99
N SER A 88 -3.50 -27.81 -0.60
CA SER A 88 -4.15 -28.17 0.67
C SER A 88 -4.56 -29.65 0.72
N LEU A 89 -4.98 -30.20 -0.43
CA LEU A 89 -5.30 -31.63 -0.59
C LEU A 89 -4.04 -32.49 -0.51
N GLU A 90 -2.99 -32.14 -1.26
CA GLU A 90 -1.74 -32.91 -1.33
C GLU A 90 -1.00 -32.96 0.02
N ASN A 91 -1.06 -31.88 0.80
CA ASN A 91 -0.40 -31.80 2.10
C ASN A 91 -1.21 -32.40 3.27
N GLY A 92 -2.38 -33.01 3.01
CA GLY A 92 -3.18 -33.71 4.03
C GLY A 92 -3.75 -32.82 5.15
N HIS A 93 -3.76 -31.49 4.96
CA HIS A 93 -4.31 -30.54 5.94
C HIS A 93 -5.84 -30.60 6.03
N VAL A 94 -6.51 -31.18 5.04
CA VAL A 94 -7.95 -31.45 5.05
C VAL A 94 -8.18 -32.82 5.70
N LYS A 95 -8.49 -32.83 7.00
CA LYS A 95 -9.10 -34.01 7.63
C LYS A 95 -10.53 -34.10 7.13
N ILE A 96 -10.77 -34.98 6.17
CA ILE A 96 -12.11 -35.36 5.72
C ILE A 96 -12.81 -35.99 6.94
N LYS A 97 -13.62 -35.20 7.63
CA LYS A 97 -14.58 -35.73 8.59
C LYS A 97 -15.71 -36.36 7.78
N ASP A 98 -15.70 -37.69 7.78
CA ASP A 98 -16.83 -38.60 7.59
C ASP A 98 -17.78 -38.34 6.39
N GLN A 99 -17.78 -39.34 5.50
CA GLN A 99 -18.87 -39.71 4.59
C GLN A 99 -19.14 -38.88 3.32
N TYR A 100 -18.13 -38.51 2.52
CA TYR A 100 -18.35 -38.44 1.07
C TYR A 100 -17.11 -38.94 0.35
N THR A 101 -17.29 -39.95 -0.51
CA THR A 101 -16.24 -40.62 -1.27
C THR A 101 -15.41 -39.61 -2.07
N VAL A 102 -14.11 -39.58 -1.77
CA VAL A 102 -13.07 -38.85 -2.50
C VAL A 102 -12.94 -39.47 -3.88
N GLY A 103 -13.60 -38.85 -4.85
CA GLY A 103 -13.42 -39.10 -6.26
C GLY A 103 -13.48 -37.77 -6.99
N GLU A 104 -12.82 -37.70 -8.13
CA GLU A 104 -12.63 -36.56 -9.05
C GLU A 104 -13.86 -35.65 -9.27
N HIS A 105 -15.07 -36.15 -8.95
CA HIS A 105 -16.33 -35.40 -8.94
C HIS A 105 -16.46 -34.28 -7.90
N PHE A 106 -15.83 -34.37 -6.72
CA PHE A 106 -15.89 -33.28 -5.73
C PHE A 106 -15.08 -32.05 -6.19
N ASP A 107 -13.96 -32.31 -6.87
CA ASP A 107 -13.09 -31.27 -7.41
C ASP A 107 -13.80 -30.50 -8.55
N GLN A 108 -14.51 -31.21 -9.43
CA GLN A 108 -15.27 -30.58 -10.51
C GLN A 108 -16.43 -29.72 -10.00
N ASN A 109 -17.18 -30.17 -8.99
CA ASN A 109 -18.30 -29.39 -8.45
C ASN A 109 -17.83 -28.10 -7.75
N LEU A 110 -16.73 -28.15 -6.99
CA LEU A 110 -16.12 -26.95 -6.40
C LEU A 110 -15.58 -26.01 -7.48
N VAL A 111 -14.94 -26.55 -8.52
CA VAL A 111 -14.47 -25.76 -9.67
C VAL A 111 -15.64 -25.08 -10.38
N ILE A 112 -16.75 -25.78 -10.60
CA ILE A 112 -17.98 -25.21 -11.19
C ILE A 112 -18.55 -24.12 -10.29
N GLU A 113 -18.58 -24.34 -8.98
CA GLU A 113 -19.11 -23.37 -8.01
C GLU A 113 -18.23 -22.11 -7.92
N TRP A 114 -16.90 -22.27 -7.89
CA TRP A 114 -15.96 -21.13 -7.96
C TRP A 114 -16.08 -20.38 -9.27
N ASN A 115 -16.11 -21.09 -10.41
CA ASN A 115 -16.33 -20.45 -11.71
C ASN A 115 -17.66 -19.70 -11.72
N SER A 116 -18.75 -20.29 -11.25
CA SER A 116 -20.05 -19.62 -11.14
C SER A 116 -19.99 -18.38 -10.25
N LEU A 117 -19.18 -18.38 -9.19
CA LEU A 117 -19.01 -17.25 -8.30
C LEU A 117 -18.24 -16.11 -9.00
N PHE A 118 -17.16 -16.44 -9.71
CA PHE A 118 -16.42 -15.47 -10.52
C PHE A 118 -17.23 -14.94 -11.70
N ASP A 119 -18.02 -15.79 -12.36
CA ASP A 119 -18.89 -15.43 -13.48
C ASP A 119 -20.09 -14.58 -12.99
N SER A 120 -20.50 -14.74 -11.71
CA SER A 120 -21.49 -13.87 -11.07
C SER A 120 -20.95 -12.48 -10.73
N TYR A 121 -19.63 -12.34 -10.62
CA TYR A 121 -19.00 -11.03 -10.54
C TYR A 121 -19.20 -10.37 -11.91
N PRO A 122 -19.80 -9.17 -12.00
CA PRO A 122 -20.25 -8.63 -13.27
C PRO A 122 -19.06 -8.33 -14.20
N GLU A 123 -18.72 -9.32 -15.03
CA GLU A 123 -17.67 -9.27 -16.06
C GLU A 123 -17.95 -8.17 -17.09
N GLY A 124 -19.22 -7.81 -17.29
CA GLY A 124 -19.63 -6.95 -18.40
C GLY A 124 -19.55 -5.43 -18.20
N TYR A 125 -19.56 -4.89 -16.98
CA TYR A 125 -19.50 -3.41 -16.78
C TYR A 125 -19.19 -2.95 -15.34
N GLY A 126 -19.46 -3.76 -14.33
CA GLY A 126 -19.29 -3.40 -12.92
C GLY A 126 -17.89 -3.71 -12.39
N GLY A 127 -17.41 -4.93 -12.60
CA GLY A 127 -16.11 -5.40 -12.13
C GLY A 127 -14.96 -4.69 -12.83
N TYR A 128 -14.96 -4.70 -14.16
CA TYR A 128 -14.01 -3.94 -14.98
C TYR A 128 -13.94 -2.46 -14.56
N LYS A 129 -15.09 -1.78 -14.46
CA LYS A 129 -15.13 -0.36 -14.10
C LYS A 129 -14.61 -0.09 -12.70
N THR A 130 -14.73 -1.06 -11.78
CA THR A 130 -14.21 -0.96 -10.41
C THR A 130 -12.70 -1.21 -10.38
N MET A 131 -12.22 -2.26 -11.06
CA MET A 131 -10.80 -2.55 -11.21
C MET A 131 -10.06 -1.42 -11.92
N LYS A 132 -10.59 -0.94 -13.06
CA LYS A 132 -10.08 0.23 -13.78
C LYS A 132 -10.03 1.46 -12.89
N ARG A 133 -11.11 1.77 -12.15
CA ARG A 133 -11.10 2.90 -11.19
C ARG A 133 -10.01 2.75 -10.15
N SER A 134 -9.83 1.55 -9.59
CA SER A 134 -8.81 1.29 -8.57
C SER A 134 -7.38 1.41 -9.12
N LEU A 135 -7.13 0.98 -10.36
CA LEU A 135 -5.84 1.13 -11.03
C LEU A 135 -5.55 2.61 -11.33
N MET A 136 -6.54 3.32 -11.86
CA MET A 136 -6.42 4.74 -12.20
C MET A 136 -6.28 5.64 -10.96
N ALA A 137 -6.90 5.28 -9.83
CA ALA A 137 -6.83 6.07 -8.59
C ALA A 137 -5.39 6.27 -8.09
N THR A 138 -4.53 5.27 -8.31
CA THR A 138 -3.11 5.32 -7.92
C THR A 138 -2.30 6.36 -8.70
N GLY A 139 -2.78 6.81 -9.87
CA GLY A 139 -2.03 7.66 -10.81
C GLY A 139 -0.93 6.93 -11.58
N LYS A 140 -0.65 5.66 -11.25
CA LYS A 140 0.46 4.89 -11.83
C LYS A 140 0.11 4.14 -13.12
N ALA A 141 -1.17 4.03 -13.46
CA ALA A 141 -1.61 3.23 -14.60
C ALA A 141 -1.04 3.71 -15.94
N GLU A 142 -1.05 5.02 -16.18
CA GLU A 142 -0.43 5.60 -17.38
C GLU A 142 1.09 5.44 -17.37
N PHE A 143 1.71 5.59 -16.20
CA PHE A 143 3.14 5.37 -16.01
C PHE A 143 3.54 3.93 -16.35
N TYR A 144 2.82 2.92 -15.84
CA TYR A 144 3.06 1.51 -16.18
C TYR A 144 2.86 1.23 -17.67
N ALA A 145 1.83 1.81 -18.27
CA ALA A 145 1.59 1.67 -19.70
C ALA A 145 2.77 2.22 -20.51
N GLU A 146 3.23 3.43 -20.22
CA GLU A 146 4.39 4.02 -20.89
C GLU A 146 5.68 3.21 -20.66
N PHE A 147 5.89 2.73 -19.43
CA PHE A 147 7.04 1.88 -19.06
C PHE A 147 7.07 0.59 -19.87
N LEU A 148 5.95 -0.14 -19.95
CA LEU A 148 5.88 -1.38 -20.73
C LEU A 148 5.93 -1.13 -22.23
N TYR A 149 5.35 -0.03 -22.72
CA TYR A 149 5.51 0.36 -24.11
C TYR A 149 6.98 0.52 -24.47
N SER A 150 7.73 1.27 -23.64
CA SER A 150 9.17 1.49 -23.85
C SER A 150 9.95 0.19 -23.79
N SER A 151 9.63 -0.68 -22.82
CA SER A 151 10.30 -1.96 -22.62
C SER A 151 10.03 -2.96 -23.76
N CYS A 152 8.80 -3.00 -24.29
CA CYS A 152 8.43 -3.91 -25.36
C CYS A 152 8.83 -3.42 -26.76
N SER A 153 8.76 -2.11 -27.02
CA SER A 153 8.98 -1.54 -28.36
C SER A 153 10.40 -1.00 -28.59
N GLY A 154 11.20 -0.87 -27.53
CA GLY A 154 12.53 -0.25 -27.60
C GLY A 154 12.51 1.24 -28.00
N SER A 155 11.33 1.87 -28.01
CA SER A 155 11.13 3.27 -28.43
C SER A 155 10.49 4.09 -27.33
N LEU A 156 11.12 5.23 -27.02
CA LEU A 156 10.58 6.21 -26.09
C LEU A 156 9.54 7.09 -26.80
N ARG A 157 8.36 7.28 -26.18
CA ARG A 157 7.36 8.25 -26.68
C ARG A 157 7.82 9.68 -26.43
N ARG A 158 7.50 10.61 -27.34
CA ARG A 158 7.57 12.05 -27.03
C ARG A 158 6.63 12.32 -25.85
N ASN A 159 7.18 12.87 -24.76
CA ASN A 159 6.51 13.13 -23.48
C ASN A 159 6.41 11.94 -22.50
N SER A 160 7.39 11.03 -22.49
CA SER A 160 7.49 9.99 -21.46
C SER A 160 7.69 10.56 -20.04
N PHE A 161 7.17 9.86 -19.02
CA PHE A 161 7.43 10.19 -17.60
C PHE A 161 8.92 10.23 -17.24
N CYS A 162 9.74 9.42 -17.94
CA CYS A 162 11.19 9.39 -17.77
C CYS A 162 11.87 10.25 -18.84
N GLY A 163 12.70 11.21 -18.39
CA GLY A 163 13.67 11.89 -19.25
C GLY A 163 14.96 11.08 -19.21
N THR A 164 15.38 10.50 -20.35
CA THR A 164 16.58 9.65 -20.51
C THR A 164 16.55 8.29 -19.79
N GLU A 165 17.45 7.39 -20.22
CA GLU A 165 17.49 5.94 -19.92
C GLU A 165 17.35 5.63 -18.42
N MET A 166 16.35 4.81 -18.06
CA MET A 166 16.18 4.33 -16.68
C MET A 166 17.29 3.36 -16.30
N HIS A 167 17.79 3.44 -15.07
CA HIS A 167 18.75 2.46 -14.56
C HIS A 167 18.07 1.10 -14.41
N SER A 168 18.84 0.01 -14.55
CA SER A 168 18.34 -1.36 -14.40
C SER A 168 17.59 -1.58 -13.07
N ASN A 169 18.04 -0.97 -11.98
CA ASN A 169 17.40 -1.08 -10.67
C ASN A 169 16.03 -0.36 -10.60
N GLU A 170 15.88 0.75 -11.32
CA GLU A 170 14.62 1.49 -11.38
C GLU A 170 13.60 0.70 -12.21
N VAL A 171 14.05 0.09 -13.32
CA VAL A 171 13.22 -0.81 -14.15
C VAL A 171 12.68 -1.98 -13.32
N VAL A 172 13.54 -2.63 -12.52
CA VAL A 172 13.11 -3.72 -11.63
C VAL A 172 12.10 -3.22 -10.60
N SER A 173 12.34 -2.06 -10.00
CA SER A 173 11.44 -1.49 -8.98
C SER A 173 10.04 -1.20 -9.54
N VAL A 174 9.95 -0.70 -10.78
CA VAL A 174 8.66 -0.46 -11.45
C VAL A 174 7.93 -1.77 -11.75
N LEU A 175 8.66 -2.79 -12.19
CA LEU A 175 8.08 -4.10 -12.46
C LEU A 175 7.56 -4.77 -11.18
N GLU A 176 8.34 -4.69 -10.09
CA GLU A 176 7.92 -5.18 -8.78
C GLU A 176 6.64 -4.47 -8.29
N ASP A 177 6.58 -3.15 -8.42
CA ASP A 177 5.40 -2.37 -8.04
C ASP A 177 4.18 -2.77 -8.87
N LEU A 178 4.35 -2.96 -10.19
CA LEU A 178 3.26 -3.43 -11.06
C LEU A 178 2.75 -4.81 -10.60
N ILE A 179 3.65 -5.77 -10.36
CA ILE A 179 3.29 -7.12 -9.90
C ILE A 179 2.55 -7.05 -8.56
N ILE A 180 3.07 -6.28 -7.60
CA ILE A 180 2.47 -6.13 -6.27
C ILE A 180 1.09 -5.49 -6.38
N ASN A 181 0.90 -4.46 -7.20
CA ASN A 181 -0.40 -3.82 -7.36
C ASN A 181 -1.42 -4.72 -8.04
N VAL A 182 -1.03 -5.48 -9.08
CA VAL A 182 -1.94 -6.44 -9.73
C VAL A 182 -2.32 -7.56 -8.76
N ALA A 183 -1.35 -8.11 -8.03
CA ALA A 183 -1.59 -9.11 -7.00
C ALA A 183 -2.46 -8.57 -5.86
N ASP A 184 -2.28 -7.31 -5.47
CA ASP A 184 -3.12 -6.62 -4.49
C ASP A 184 -4.58 -6.53 -4.94
N LYS A 185 -4.83 -6.24 -6.22
CA LYS A 185 -6.21 -6.23 -6.76
C LYS A 185 -6.82 -7.62 -6.87
N ALA A 186 -6.03 -8.64 -7.22
CA ALA A 186 -6.49 -10.02 -7.16
C ALA A 186 -6.83 -10.45 -5.72
N ALA A 187 -6.01 -10.05 -4.74
CA ALA A 187 -6.29 -10.27 -3.33
C ALA A 187 -7.54 -9.51 -2.88
N ALA A 188 -7.70 -8.23 -3.24
CA ALA A 188 -8.90 -7.45 -2.93
C ALA A 188 -10.17 -8.10 -3.48
N LEU A 189 -10.13 -8.56 -4.74
CA LEU A 189 -11.22 -9.31 -5.37
C LEU A 189 -11.56 -10.56 -4.54
N TYR A 190 -10.55 -11.36 -4.16
CA TYR A 190 -10.77 -12.52 -3.31
C TYR A 190 -11.44 -12.14 -1.97
N LEU A 191 -10.96 -11.09 -1.30
CA LEU A 191 -11.53 -10.63 -0.02
C LEU A 191 -12.99 -10.17 -0.17
N ASP A 192 -13.33 -9.52 -1.28
CA ASP A 192 -14.70 -9.13 -1.61
C ASP A 192 -15.60 -10.35 -1.83
N LEU A 193 -15.08 -11.36 -2.54
CA LEU A 193 -15.81 -12.60 -2.83
C LEU A 193 -16.09 -13.41 -1.55
N ILE A 194 -15.11 -13.55 -0.65
CA ILE A 194 -15.34 -14.29 0.61
C ILE A 194 -16.22 -13.52 1.61
N SER A 195 -16.23 -12.19 1.54
CA SER A 195 -17.16 -11.36 2.34
C SER A 195 -18.61 -11.55 1.88
N ASN A 196 -18.83 -11.55 0.57
CA ASN A 196 -20.17 -11.51 -0.03
C ASN A 196 -20.69 -12.91 -0.44
N GLY A 197 -19.82 -13.91 -0.56
CA GLY A 197 -20.05 -15.19 -1.24
C GLY A 197 -20.67 -16.32 -0.42
N GLY A 198 -21.26 -16.04 0.75
CA GLY A 198 -22.00 -17.04 1.53
C GLY A 198 -21.17 -18.28 1.97
N SER A 199 -21.86 -19.41 2.19
CA SER A 199 -21.33 -20.62 2.85
C SER A 199 -20.18 -21.36 2.14
N ILE A 200 -19.85 -20.98 0.89
CA ILE A 200 -18.91 -21.68 0.02
C ILE A 200 -17.47 -21.60 0.56
N CYS A 201 -17.13 -20.51 1.27
CA CYS A 201 -15.75 -20.20 1.67
C CYS A 201 -15.41 -20.53 3.13
N ASN A 202 -16.36 -21.03 3.93
CA ASN A 202 -16.22 -21.07 5.39
C ASN A 202 -15.12 -22.01 5.92
N TRP A 203 -14.82 -23.11 5.21
CA TRP A 203 -13.87 -24.12 5.69
C TRP A 203 -12.43 -23.89 5.23
N GLN A 204 -12.22 -23.12 4.16
CA GLN A 204 -10.91 -23.00 3.50
C GLN A 204 -10.19 -21.67 3.75
N TRP A 205 -10.91 -20.67 4.27
CA TRP A 205 -10.40 -19.37 4.70
C TRP A 205 -9.15 -19.48 5.59
N SER A 206 -9.15 -20.44 6.53
CA SER A 206 -8.09 -20.56 7.55
C SER A 206 -6.70 -20.88 7.00
N ASN A 207 -6.60 -21.47 5.82
CA ASN A 207 -5.33 -21.83 5.19
C ASN A 207 -4.75 -20.71 4.32
N ILE A 208 -5.62 -19.89 3.73
CA ILE A 208 -5.22 -18.82 2.80
C ILE A 208 -4.95 -17.51 3.56
N MET A 209 -5.73 -17.22 4.60
CA MET A 209 -5.61 -15.97 5.37
C MET A 209 -4.54 -16.02 6.44
N SER A 210 -4.00 -14.84 6.76
CA SER A 210 -3.17 -14.63 7.93
C SER A 210 -3.95 -14.99 9.21
N LYS A 211 -3.24 -15.50 10.22
CA LYS A 211 -3.79 -15.77 11.56
C LYS A 211 -4.42 -14.53 12.23
N SER A 212 -4.04 -13.32 11.78
CA SER A 212 -4.63 -12.06 12.24
C SER A 212 -6.08 -11.85 11.76
N ILE A 213 -6.51 -12.54 10.70
CA ILE A 213 -7.86 -12.46 10.13
C ILE A 213 -8.58 -13.79 10.39
N SER A 214 -8.99 -13.97 11.64
CA SER A 214 -9.60 -15.20 12.13
C SER A 214 -11.13 -15.22 12.08
N SER A 215 -11.78 -14.12 11.69
CA SER A 215 -13.24 -13.99 11.65
C SER A 215 -13.72 -13.04 10.57
N THR A 216 -14.99 -13.17 10.20
CA THR A 216 -15.69 -12.25 9.28
C THR A 216 -15.62 -10.80 9.75
N ARG A 217 -15.83 -10.55 11.04
CA ARG A 217 -15.72 -9.21 11.62
C ARG A 217 -14.32 -8.60 11.44
N LEU A 218 -13.26 -9.41 11.62
CA LEU A 218 -11.89 -8.94 11.45
C LEU A 218 -11.54 -8.71 9.97
N LEU A 219 -12.07 -9.53 9.05
CA LEU A 219 -11.94 -9.28 7.62
C LEU A 219 -12.59 -7.97 7.21
N GLU A 220 -13.85 -7.74 7.61
CA GLU A 220 -14.54 -6.50 7.27
C GLU A 220 -13.84 -5.28 7.85
N LYS A 221 -13.37 -5.38 9.10
CA LYS A 221 -12.53 -4.32 9.68
C LYS A 221 -11.26 -4.08 8.86
N PHE A 222 -10.57 -5.14 8.45
CA PHE A 222 -9.36 -5.04 7.65
C PHE A 222 -9.63 -4.41 6.27
N ARG A 223 -10.70 -4.83 5.57
CA ARG A 223 -11.12 -4.26 4.29
C ARG A 223 -11.43 -2.77 4.41
N ASN A 224 -12.15 -2.38 5.48
CA ASN A 224 -12.44 -0.98 5.76
C ASN A 224 -11.17 -0.16 6.06
N GLU A 225 -10.22 -0.73 6.80
CA GLU A 225 -8.93 -0.09 7.09
C GLU A 225 -8.10 0.11 5.81
N VAL A 226 -8.02 -0.91 4.96
CA VAL A 226 -7.36 -0.82 3.64
C VAL A 226 -8.02 0.24 2.77
N ALA A 227 -9.36 0.24 2.68
CA ALA A 227 -10.10 1.21 1.89
C ALA A 227 -9.90 2.66 2.38
N LEU A 228 -9.93 2.87 3.71
CA LEU A 228 -9.71 4.18 4.31
C LEU A 228 -8.27 4.67 4.08
N ASN A 229 -7.28 3.80 4.32
CA ASN A 229 -5.86 4.14 4.11
C ASN A 229 -5.56 4.43 2.64
N GLY A 230 -6.12 3.63 1.71
CA GLY A 230 -6.03 3.89 0.28
C GLY A 230 -6.65 5.23 -0.10
N TRP A 231 -7.84 5.52 0.41
CA TRP A 231 -8.50 6.81 0.17
C TRP A 231 -7.67 7.99 0.71
N LEU A 232 -7.12 7.89 1.92
CA LEU A 232 -6.25 8.93 2.49
C LEU A 232 -4.99 9.13 1.66
N ASN A 233 -4.34 8.05 1.27
CA ASN A 233 -3.15 8.10 0.43
C ASN A 233 -3.45 8.77 -0.92
N ASP A 234 -4.50 8.33 -1.61
CA ASP A 234 -4.84 8.84 -2.95
C ASP A 234 -5.23 10.32 -2.93
N ASN A 235 -5.84 10.79 -1.84
CA ASN A 235 -6.32 12.16 -1.73
C ASN A 235 -5.28 13.15 -1.22
N PHE A 236 -4.32 12.70 -0.40
CA PHE A 236 -3.35 13.57 0.26
C PHE A 236 -1.92 13.21 -0.13
N GLN A 237 -1.41 12.06 0.31
CA GLN A 237 0.00 11.67 0.12
C GLN A 237 0.39 11.60 -1.37
N SER A 238 -0.49 11.04 -2.21
CA SER A 238 -0.29 10.95 -3.66
C SER A 238 -0.21 12.33 -4.32
N VAL A 239 -0.99 13.31 -3.85
CA VAL A 239 -0.96 14.68 -4.36
C VAL A 239 0.33 15.37 -3.94
N THR A 240 0.76 15.24 -2.69
CA THR A 240 2.09 15.72 -2.25
C THR A 240 3.20 15.11 -3.10
N ALA A 241 3.16 13.79 -3.35
CA ALA A 241 4.12 13.11 -4.22
C ALA A 241 4.12 13.63 -5.66
N MET A 242 2.99 14.12 -6.19
CA MET A 242 2.94 14.77 -7.51
C MET A 242 3.70 16.11 -7.54
N PHE A 243 3.60 16.92 -6.49
CA PHE A 243 4.37 18.18 -6.38
C PHE A 243 5.88 17.93 -6.26
N GLU A 244 6.25 16.81 -5.65
CA GLU A 244 7.65 16.38 -5.53
C GLU A 244 8.18 15.64 -6.77
N ASP A 245 7.39 15.51 -7.84
CA ASP A 245 7.72 14.70 -9.03
C ASP A 245 8.23 13.28 -8.65
N ARG A 246 7.52 12.62 -7.72
CA ARG A 246 7.86 11.27 -7.25
C ARG A 246 6.69 10.29 -7.34
N PHE A 247 7.00 9.05 -7.65
CA PHE A 247 6.15 7.88 -7.47
C PHE A 247 6.60 7.09 -6.26
N ASP A 248 5.67 6.81 -5.35
CA ASP A 248 5.90 5.91 -4.22
C ASP A 248 5.59 4.48 -4.66
N LEU A 249 6.63 3.66 -4.87
CA LEU A 249 6.57 2.30 -5.39
C LEU A 249 6.60 1.25 -4.26
N TRP A 250 6.05 0.07 -4.50
CA TRP A 250 6.27 -1.12 -3.67
C TRP A 250 7.35 -2.00 -4.30
N ILE A 251 8.33 -2.43 -3.49
CA ILE A 251 9.42 -3.30 -3.92
C ILE A 251 9.54 -4.53 -3.04
N LEU A 252 10.12 -5.60 -3.58
CA LEU A 252 10.40 -6.84 -2.88
C LEU A 252 11.84 -6.80 -2.34
N LYS A 253 12.00 -6.77 -1.01
CA LYS A 253 13.32 -6.89 -0.37
C LYS A 253 13.47 -8.26 0.27
N SER A 254 14.54 -8.97 -0.09
CA SER A 254 15.03 -10.12 0.65
C SER A 254 15.68 -9.64 1.95
N HIS A 255 15.24 -10.19 3.08
CA HIS A 255 15.95 -10.06 4.33
C HIS A 255 17.16 -11.00 4.27
N GLU A 256 18.35 -10.47 3.95
CA GLU A 256 19.58 -11.14 4.36
C GLU A 256 19.74 -10.84 5.86
N ASP A 257 19.73 -11.86 6.74
CA ASP A 257 19.97 -11.57 8.16
C ASP A 257 21.34 -10.90 8.30
N ASP A 258 21.31 -9.62 8.68
CA ASP A 258 22.43 -8.75 9.04
C ASP A 258 23.17 -9.23 10.31
N SER A 259 22.80 -10.40 10.85
CA SER A 259 23.49 -11.05 11.96
C SER A 259 24.97 -11.35 11.68
N ASN A 260 25.40 -11.32 10.41
CA ASN A 260 26.83 -11.41 10.07
C ASN A 260 27.63 -10.13 10.37
N ASN A 261 26.99 -8.96 10.45
CA ASN A 261 27.69 -7.70 10.76
C ASN A 261 27.97 -7.55 12.27
N GLU A 262 27.08 -8.03 13.14
CA GLU A 262 27.35 -8.08 14.59
C GLU A 262 28.38 -9.16 14.96
N ILE A 263 28.34 -10.32 14.29
CA ILE A 263 29.32 -11.41 14.52
C ILE A 263 30.74 -10.98 14.11
N ARG A 264 30.89 -10.10 13.10
CA ARG A 264 32.21 -9.56 12.71
C ARG A 264 32.82 -8.61 13.74
N GLN A 265 32.02 -7.94 14.57
CA GLN A 265 32.56 -7.08 15.64
C GLN A 265 32.89 -7.87 16.92
N VAL A 266 32.20 -8.98 17.17
CA VAL A 266 32.44 -9.84 18.35
C VAL A 266 33.58 -10.85 18.12
N GLN A 267 33.87 -11.27 16.87
CA GLN A 267 34.96 -12.20 16.55
C GLN A 267 36.39 -11.62 16.60
N LYS A 268 36.57 -10.39 17.12
CA LYS A 268 37.91 -9.93 17.55
C LYS A 268 38.32 -10.43 18.93
N VAL A 269 37.44 -11.14 19.66
CA VAL A 269 37.77 -11.75 20.95
C VAL A 269 37.30 -13.20 21.00
N GLY A 270 38.25 -14.13 20.96
CA GLY A 270 38.04 -15.51 21.40
C GLY A 270 37.68 -16.52 20.31
N VAL A 271 38.69 -17.30 19.90
CA VAL A 271 38.55 -18.51 19.10
C VAL A 271 37.69 -19.53 19.85
N ILE A 272 36.48 -19.79 19.38
CA ILE A 272 35.72 -20.99 19.73
C ILE A 272 35.28 -21.67 18.44
N HIS A 273 35.91 -22.81 18.15
CA HIS A 273 35.54 -23.70 17.06
C HIS A 273 34.16 -24.33 17.35
N LYS A 274 33.10 -23.75 16.80
CA LYS A 274 31.79 -24.40 16.77
C LYS A 274 31.63 -25.09 15.41
N LYS A 275 31.61 -26.43 15.45
CA LYS A 275 31.33 -27.32 14.32
C LYS A 275 30.01 -26.89 13.66
N GLN A 276 30.09 -26.26 12.48
CA GLN A 276 28.91 -25.81 11.74
C GLN A 276 28.26 -27.03 11.07
N ASN A 277 26.97 -27.20 11.31
CA ASN A 277 26.12 -28.18 10.62
C ASN A 277 25.81 -27.65 9.20
N PRO A 278 26.05 -28.39 8.10
CA PRO A 278 26.04 -27.80 6.75
C PRO A 278 24.66 -27.48 6.14
N GLU A 279 23.53 -27.76 6.82
CA GLU A 279 22.22 -27.77 6.13
C GLU A 279 21.08 -27.01 6.82
N ALA A 280 21.36 -25.86 7.46
CA ALA A 280 20.31 -24.88 7.71
C ALA A 280 20.26 -23.92 6.50
N ARG A 281 19.47 -24.25 5.47
CA ARG A 281 19.16 -23.29 4.40
C ARG A 281 18.58 -22.02 5.05
N LYS A 282 19.35 -20.93 5.03
CA LYS A 282 18.94 -19.62 5.54
C LYS A 282 17.85 -19.08 4.60
N TYR A 283 16.59 -19.23 4.98
CA TYR A 283 15.48 -18.72 4.18
C TYR A 283 15.48 -17.20 4.24
N SER A 284 15.79 -16.52 3.13
CA SER A 284 15.59 -15.08 3.02
C SER A 284 14.09 -14.78 3.09
N VAL A 285 13.66 -14.07 4.13
CA VAL A 285 12.27 -13.63 4.24
C VAL A 285 12.07 -12.49 3.24
N VAL A 286 11.20 -12.71 2.24
CA VAL A 286 10.82 -11.65 1.30
C VAL A 286 9.77 -10.74 1.96
N SER A 287 10.03 -9.43 1.95
CA SER A 287 9.14 -8.41 2.50
C SER A 287 8.81 -7.35 1.44
N ILE A 288 7.57 -6.86 1.46
CA ILE A 288 7.14 -5.73 0.63
C ILE A 288 7.49 -4.45 1.37
N ARG A 289 8.24 -3.54 0.73
CA ARG A 289 8.62 -2.25 1.31
C ARG A 289 8.35 -1.11 0.34
N PRO A 290 8.07 0.12 0.84
CA PRO A 290 7.98 1.28 -0.01
C PRO A 290 9.37 1.66 -0.56
N SER A 291 9.37 2.25 -1.75
CA SER A 291 10.51 2.85 -2.43
C SER A 291 10.04 4.13 -3.14
N LYS A 292 10.97 5.02 -3.49
CA LYS A 292 10.65 6.28 -4.18
C LYS A 292 11.33 6.27 -5.54
N LEU A 293 10.60 6.69 -6.57
CA LEU A 293 11.13 6.89 -7.91
C LEU A 293 10.81 8.32 -8.36
N PHE A 294 11.82 9.10 -8.70
CA PHE A 294 11.63 10.47 -9.18
C PHE A 294 11.39 10.48 -10.69
N ALA A 295 10.21 10.96 -11.10
CA ALA A 295 9.79 11.07 -12.49
C ALA A 295 8.73 12.17 -12.64
N ARG A 296 8.63 12.78 -13.81
CA ARG A 296 7.77 13.96 -14.01
C ARG A 296 6.29 13.61 -13.90
N ARG A 297 5.57 14.16 -12.93
CA ARG A 297 4.13 13.90 -12.69
C ARG A 297 3.20 15.06 -13.06
N GLY A 298 3.71 16.05 -13.80
CA GLY A 298 2.94 17.22 -14.23
C GLY A 298 1.73 16.94 -15.14
N LYS A 299 1.60 15.76 -15.77
CA LYS A 299 0.36 15.36 -16.47
C LYS A 299 -0.76 15.04 -15.47
N GLU A 300 -0.43 14.23 -14.47
CA GLU A 300 -1.37 13.80 -13.43
C GLU A 300 -1.81 14.98 -12.56
N LEU A 301 -0.88 15.88 -12.21
CA LEU A 301 -1.18 17.09 -11.45
C LEU A 301 -2.20 17.99 -12.15
N ARG A 302 -2.09 18.14 -13.49
CA ARG A 302 -3.03 18.93 -14.31
C ARG A 302 -4.38 18.25 -14.52
N ALA A 303 -4.44 16.93 -14.35
CA ALA A 303 -5.66 16.13 -14.47
C ALA A 303 -6.40 15.96 -13.14
N LEU A 304 -5.91 16.57 -12.05
CA LEU A 304 -6.56 16.49 -10.74
C LEU A 304 -7.96 17.10 -10.78
N THR A 305 -8.90 16.42 -10.14
CA THR A 305 -10.29 16.86 -10.00
C THR A 305 -10.79 16.59 -8.57
N GLY A 306 -11.90 17.25 -8.20
CA GLY A 306 -12.56 17.04 -6.91
C GLY A 306 -11.67 17.37 -5.71
N TRP A 307 -11.68 16.53 -4.69
CA TRP A 307 -10.98 16.77 -3.43
C TRP A 307 -9.45 16.89 -3.58
N ARG A 308 -8.86 16.09 -4.47
CA ARG A 308 -7.42 16.14 -4.78
C ARG A 308 -6.99 17.50 -5.31
N TYR A 309 -7.83 18.13 -6.13
CA TYR A 309 -7.60 19.47 -6.65
C TYR A 309 -7.70 20.55 -5.56
N TYR A 310 -8.65 20.43 -4.64
CA TYR A 310 -8.72 21.35 -3.49
C TYR A 310 -7.48 21.23 -2.61
N PHE A 311 -7.01 20.00 -2.38
CA PHE A 311 -5.79 19.79 -1.61
C PHE A 311 -4.54 20.30 -2.35
N SER A 312 -4.46 20.16 -3.68
CA SER A 312 -3.35 20.74 -4.45
C SER A 312 -3.33 22.27 -4.36
N LEU A 313 -4.49 22.93 -4.45
CA LEU A 313 -4.60 24.37 -4.23
C LEU A 313 -4.19 24.77 -2.80
N TYR A 314 -4.55 23.96 -1.82
CA TYR A 314 -4.12 24.18 -0.44
C TYR A 314 -2.60 24.11 -0.32
N LEU A 315 -1.94 23.13 -0.95
CA LEU A 315 -0.48 23.02 -0.94
C LEU A 315 0.18 24.23 -1.60
N GLU A 316 -0.26 24.63 -2.80
CA GLU A 316 0.23 25.84 -3.48
C GLU A 316 0.04 27.10 -2.62
N PHE A 317 -1.11 27.21 -1.95
CA PHE A 317 -1.38 28.32 -1.05
C PHE A 317 -0.56 28.24 0.25
N SER A 318 -0.27 27.04 0.75
CA SER A 318 0.49 26.84 1.99
C SER A 318 1.92 27.35 1.88
N ASP A 319 2.55 27.18 0.71
CA ASP A 319 3.88 27.71 0.41
C ASP A 319 3.91 29.24 0.46
N ILE A 320 2.81 29.89 0.07
CA ILE A 320 2.68 31.36 0.08
C ILE A 320 2.26 31.87 1.46
N SER A 321 1.41 31.11 2.18
CA SER A 321 0.74 31.55 3.40
C SER A 321 1.50 31.22 4.68
N GLY A 322 2.47 30.30 4.67
CA GLY A 322 3.30 29.95 5.83
C GLY A 322 3.87 31.16 6.57
N PRO A 323 4.54 32.11 5.90
CA PRO A 323 5.04 33.33 6.53
C PRO A 323 3.94 34.21 7.14
N ILE A 324 2.78 34.29 6.48
CA ILE A 324 1.64 35.12 6.89
C ILE A 324 0.98 34.52 8.14
N LEU A 325 0.74 33.21 8.15
CA LEU A 325 0.13 32.49 9.26
C LEU A 325 1.00 32.57 10.52
N ARG A 326 2.32 32.40 10.35
CA ARG A 326 3.30 32.53 11.43
C ARG A 326 3.25 33.93 12.05
N THR A 327 3.10 34.96 11.23
CA THR A 327 2.98 36.35 11.69
C THR A 327 1.66 36.62 12.44
N ILE A 328 0.55 36.01 12.02
CA ILE A 328 -0.74 36.13 12.69
C ILE A 328 -0.74 35.39 14.04
N ILE A 329 -0.16 34.18 14.09
CA ILE A 329 -0.05 33.38 15.31
C ILE A 329 0.84 34.07 16.34
N THR A 330 1.97 34.66 15.93
CA THR A 330 2.83 35.42 16.87
C THR A 330 2.12 36.67 17.41
N LYS A 331 1.41 37.40 16.56
CA LYS A 331 0.58 38.57 16.96
C LYS A 331 -0.52 38.19 17.96
N LEU A 332 -1.21 37.07 17.73
CA LEU A 332 -2.24 36.56 18.64
C LEU A 332 -1.63 36.06 19.96
N GLY A 333 -0.48 35.39 19.91
CA GLY A 333 0.26 34.94 21.09
C GLY A 333 0.67 36.10 22.00
N GLU A 334 1.16 37.20 21.43
CA GLU A 334 1.45 38.44 22.17
C GLU A 334 0.20 39.05 22.81
N GLY A 335 -0.91 39.11 22.06
CA GLY A 335 -2.19 39.64 22.57
C GLY A 335 -2.79 38.78 23.69
N ILE A 336 -2.71 37.46 23.58
CA ILE A 336 -3.19 36.51 24.60
C ILE A 336 -2.32 36.61 25.86
N SER A 337 -1.00 36.70 25.71
CA SER A 337 -0.08 36.89 26.85
C SER A 337 -0.38 38.18 27.61
N PHE A 338 -0.62 39.28 26.88
CA PHE A 338 -1.01 40.56 27.49
C PHE A 338 -2.34 40.48 28.25
N LEU A 339 -3.36 39.81 27.68
CA LEU A 339 -4.63 39.60 28.37
C LEU A 339 -4.49 38.72 29.62
N LEU A 340 -3.65 37.69 29.57
CA LEU A 340 -3.35 36.81 30.70
C LEU A 340 -2.68 37.57 31.85
N VAL A 341 -1.68 38.41 31.54
CA VAL A 341 -1.00 39.27 32.53
C VAL A 341 -1.96 40.24 33.19
N ILE A 342 -2.84 40.89 32.42
CA ILE A 342 -3.87 41.80 32.96
C ILE A 342 -4.85 41.05 33.86
N LEU A 343 -5.29 39.87 33.45
CA LEU A 343 -6.27 39.07 34.19
C LEU A 343 -5.70 38.60 35.53
N ILE A 344 -4.44 38.13 35.53
CA ILE A 344 -3.70 37.75 36.75
C ILE A 344 -3.47 38.97 37.65
N GLY A 345 -3.05 40.12 37.09
CA GLY A 345 -2.86 41.34 37.87
C GLY A 345 -4.15 41.85 38.53
N ARG A 346 -5.29 41.73 37.85
CA ARG A 346 -6.60 42.10 38.39
C ARG A 346 -7.08 41.14 39.47
N SER A 347 -6.86 39.82 39.32
CA SER A 347 -7.27 38.84 40.32
C SER A 347 -6.44 38.97 41.62
N LEU A 348 -5.13 39.14 41.52
CA LEU A 348 -4.26 39.43 42.67
C LEU A 348 -4.62 40.75 43.37
N GLY A 349 -4.96 41.79 42.60
CA GLY A 349 -5.38 43.08 43.15
C GLY A 349 -6.67 42.99 43.98
N LEU A 350 -7.61 42.13 43.58
CA LEU A 350 -8.85 41.88 44.34
C LEU A 350 -8.58 41.10 45.64
N ILE A 351 -7.71 40.08 45.58
CA ILE A 351 -7.30 39.31 46.76
C ILE A 351 -6.57 40.21 47.77
N TYR A 352 -5.63 41.04 47.32
CA TYR A 352 -4.91 41.99 48.16
C TYR A 352 -5.86 42.99 48.86
N ARG A 353 -6.84 43.53 48.12
CA ARG A 353 -7.85 44.42 48.70
C ARG A 353 -8.74 43.70 49.72
N GLY A 354 -9.13 42.46 49.47
CA GLY A 354 -9.92 41.64 50.40
C GLY A 354 -9.18 41.38 51.71
N ILE A 355 -7.90 41.01 51.66
CA ILE A 355 -7.06 40.79 52.84
C ILE A 355 -6.91 42.09 53.64
N ARG A 356 -6.65 43.22 52.97
CA ARG A 356 -6.51 44.52 53.64
C ARG A 356 -7.80 44.96 54.34
N GLN A 357 -8.95 44.79 53.69
CA GLN A 357 -10.25 45.10 54.30
C GLN A 357 -10.54 44.21 55.51
N SER A 358 -10.19 42.92 55.45
CA SER A 358 -10.33 41.99 56.57
C SER A 358 -9.42 42.36 57.76
N LEU A 359 -8.18 42.79 57.50
CA LEU A 359 -7.27 43.25 58.57
C LEU A 359 -7.72 44.56 59.21
N GLN A 360 -8.27 45.49 58.42
CA GLN A 360 -8.82 46.76 58.93
C GLN A 360 -10.09 46.57 59.77
N TRP A 361 -10.86 45.50 59.54
CA TRP A 361 -12.04 45.18 60.36
C TRP A 361 -11.66 44.62 61.74
N ASN A 362 -10.50 43.98 61.86
CA ASN A 362 -10.02 43.41 63.13
C ASN A 362 -9.26 44.41 64.02
N SER A 363 -9.15 45.68 63.61
CA SER A 363 -8.47 46.74 64.36
C SER A 363 -9.39 47.85 64.90
N SER A 364 -10.71 47.62 64.94
CA SER A 364 -11.70 48.51 65.55
C SER A 364 -12.28 47.93 66.83
#